data_AF-A0A352B459-F1
#
_entry.id   AF-A0A352B459-F1
#
_cell.length_a   1.000
_cell.length_b   1.000
_cell.length_c   1.000
_cell.angle_alpha   90.00
_cell.angle_beta   90.00
_cell.angle_gamma   90.00
#
_symmetry.space_group_name_H-M   'P 1'
#
loop_
_entity.id
_entity.type
_entity.pdbx_description
1 polymer ?
#
loop_
_entity_poly.entity_id
_entity_poly.type
_entity_poly.pdbx_seq_one_letter_code
_entity_poly.pdbx_strand_id
1 'polypeptide(L)'
;MCAMSLIDRVASVFLADCRRLARDGELLREFDLAGPLLLSEVCLARALINRLGAGETAVFRSRWEETHRDLIHLCNVLGHEYVDAEFDGVDYFITIRIRGEAERLPRRDAFSLPHPAPRRVITLDLTRGPAAEPLLPGGRTLLP
;
A
#
# COMPACT_ATOMS: atom_id res chain seq x y z
N MET A 1 8.11 2.92 32.20
CA MET A 1 7.26 2.25 31.19
C MET A 1 6.58 3.34 30.38
N CYS A 2 6.93 3.53 29.11
CA CYS A 2 6.18 4.44 28.23
C CYS A 2 4.88 3.76 27.82
N ALA A 3 3.73 4.39 28.08
CA ALA A 3 2.46 3.91 27.58
C ALA A 3 2.45 4.00 26.05
N MET A 4 2.22 2.89 25.35
CA MET A 4 2.03 2.90 23.90
C MET A 4 0.82 3.77 23.54
N SER A 5 1.00 4.64 22.54
CA SER A 5 -0.11 5.46 22.04
C SER A 5 -1.20 4.58 21.40
N LEU A 6 -2.40 5.13 21.19
CA LEU A 6 -3.47 4.39 20.51
C LEU A 6 -3.06 3.97 19.09
N ILE A 7 -2.42 4.86 18.33
CA ILE A 7 -1.95 4.56 16.97
C ILE A 7 -0.90 3.45 16.98
N ASP A 8 -0.05 3.40 18.00
CA ASP A 8 0.96 2.35 18.15
C ASP A 8 0.33 0.97 18.36
N ARG A 9 -0.74 0.91 19.15
CA ARG A 9 -1.49 -0.34 19.37
C ARG A 9 -2.20 -0.79 18.10
N VAL A 10 -2.83 0.13 17.38
CA VAL A 10 -3.48 -0.18 16.10
C VAL A 10 -2.45 -0.68 15.09
N ALA A 11 -1.33 0.01 14.91
CA ALA A 11 -0.27 -0.42 13.99
C ALA A 11 0.26 -1.83 14.30
N SER A 12 0.38 -2.19 15.59
CA SER A 12 0.77 -3.56 16.00
C SER A 12 -0.24 -4.62 15.57
N VAL A 13 -1.55 -4.35 15.62
CA VAL A 13 -2.59 -5.27 15.12
C VAL A 13 -2.44 -5.44 13.60
N PHE A 14 -2.30 -4.34 12.86
CA PHE A 14 -2.12 -4.38 11.41
C PHE A 14 -0.85 -5.12 10.99
N LEU A 15 0.23 -5.04 11.78
CA LEU A 15 1.45 -5.82 11.55
C LEU A 15 1.24 -7.32 11.74
N ALA A 16 0.43 -7.71 12.72
CA ALA A 16 0.12 -9.12 12.97
C ALA A 16 -0.79 -9.70 11.88
N ASP A 17 -1.77 -8.91 11.41
CA ASP A 17 -2.81 -9.35 10.48
C ASP A 17 -2.50 -9.04 9.01
N CYS A 18 -1.30 -8.49 8.71
CA CYS A 18 -0.95 -8.11 7.35
C CYS A 18 -0.94 -9.32 6.40
N ARG A 19 -1.38 -9.08 5.17
CA ARG A 19 -1.32 -10.09 4.12
C ARG A 19 0.12 -10.17 3.60
N ARG A 20 0.64 -11.39 3.47
CA ARG A 20 1.95 -11.62 2.87
C ARG A 20 1.79 -11.94 1.40
N LEU A 21 2.56 -11.25 0.56
CA LEU A 21 2.57 -11.43 -0.89
C LEU A 21 3.95 -11.86 -1.34
N ALA A 22 4.03 -12.62 -2.42
CA ALA A 22 5.27 -12.86 -3.14
C ALA A 22 5.14 -12.21 -4.53
N ARG A 23 6.00 -11.25 -4.84
CA ARG A 23 6.06 -10.57 -6.13
C ARG A 23 7.51 -10.44 -6.56
N ASP A 24 7.81 -10.85 -7.80
CA ASP A 24 9.14 -10.74 -8.41
C ASP A 24 10.30 -11.31 -7.55
N GLY A 25 10.00 -12.35 -6.76
CA GLY A 25 10.97 -12.98 -5.86
C GLY A 25 11.14 -12.29 -4.49
N GLU A 26 10.43 -11.18 -4.24
CA GLU A 26 10.40 -10.50 -2.95
C GLU A 26 9.15 -10.88 -2.14
N LEU A 27 9.34 -11.04 -0.81
CA LEU A 27 8.24 -11.19 0.13
C LEU A 27 7.79 -9.80 0.60
N LEU A 28 6.59 -9.41 0.20
CA LEU A 28 5.99 -8.12 0.53
C LEU A 28 4.95 -8.27 1.65
N ARG A 29 4.72 -7.20 2.40
CA ARG A 29 3.60 -7.09 3.34
C ARG A 29 2.58 -6.09 2.80
N GLU A 30 1.37 -6.56 2.60
CA GLU A 30 0.23 -5.73 2.20
C GLU A 30 -0.55 -5.32 3.45
N PHE A 31 -0.77 -4.02 3.60
CA PHE A 31 -1.56 -3.40 4.66
C PHE A 31 -2.78 -2.73 4.05
N ASP A 32 -3.96 -3.14 4.49
CA ASP A 32 -5.17 -2.40 4.19
C ASP A 32 -5.22 -1.14 5.04
N LEU A 33 -5.22 0.05 4.44
CA LEU A 33 -5.34 1.29 5.18
C LEU A 33 -6.80 1.66 5.48
N ALA A 34 -7.78 0.90 4.95
CA ALA A 34 -9.17 0.97 5.36
C ALA A 34 -9.34 0.44 6.80
N GLY A 35 -8.80 1.18 7.75
CA GLY A 35 -8.83 0.88 9.18
C GLY A 35 -10.06 1.44 9.89
N PRO A 36 -10.10 1.36 11.23
CA PRO A 36 -11.21 1.89 12.01
C PRO A 36 -11.41 3.39 11.75
N LEU A 37 -12.67 3.78 11.52
CA LEU A 37 -13.23 5.04 10.97
C LEU A 37 -12.68 6.40 11.48
N LEU A 38 -11.72 6.44 12.40
CA LEU A 38 -11.27 7.66 13.10
C LEU A 38 -9.79 7.98 12.92
N LEU A 39 -9.02 7.18 12.19
CA LEU A 39 -7.58 7.41 11.99
C LEU A 39 -7.29 7.72 10.53
N SER A 40 -6.52 8.79 10.29
CA SER A 40 -5.99 9.11 8.96
C SER A 40 -5.11 7.97 8.45
N GLU A 41 -5.35 7.55 7.21
CA GLU A 41 -4.57 6.51 6.53
C GLU A 41 -3.07 6.81 6.51
N VAL A 42 -2.70 8.09 6.35
CA VAL A 42 -1.31 8.57 6.35
C VAL A 42 -0.68 8.42 7.73
N CYS A 43 -1.43 8.70 8.81
CA CYS A 43 -0.97 8.50 10.18
C CYS A 43 -0.73 7.01 10.48
N LEU A 44 -1.63 6.14 10.00
CA LEU A 44 -1.47 4.70 10.12
C LEU A 44 -0.28 4.19 9.31
N ALA A 45 -0.15 4.61 8.05
CA ALA A 45 0.99 4.25 7.20
C ALA A 45 2.32 4.70 7.82
N ARG A 46 2.40 5.92 8.36
CA ARG A 46 3.59 6.39 9.09
C ARG A 46 3.91 5.50 10.30
N ALA A 47 2.90 5.15 11.09
CA ALA A 47 3.08 4.29 12.26
C ALA A 47 3.53 2.87 11.88
N LEU A 48 3.06 2.34 10.75
CA LEU A 48 3.49 1.07 10.19
C LEU A 48 4.94 1.15 9.66
N ILE A 49 5.25 2.15 8.84
CA ILE A 49 6.59 2.40 8.29
C ILE A 49 7.66 2.45 9.38
N ASN A 50 7.40 3.16 10.48
CA ASN A 50 8.33 3.26 11.61
C ASN A 50 8.64 1.93 12.31
N ARG A 51 7.88 0.86 12.03
CA ARG A 51 8.02 -0.47 12.64
C ARG A 51 8.53 -1.52 11.67
N LEU A 52 8.54 -1.23 10.37
CA LEU A 52 9.11 -2.12 9.37
C LEU A 52 10.64 -2.05 9.43
N GLY A 53 11.28 -3.19 9.21
CA GLY A 53 12.74 -3.29 9.14
C GLY A 53 13.31 -2.63 7.89
N ALA A 54 14.58 -2.22 7.96
CA ALA A 54 15.31 -1.77 6.78
C ALA A 54 15.39 -2.89 5.72
N GLY A 55 15.20 -2.53 4.46
CA GLY A 55 15.14 -3.46 3.33
C GLY A 55 13.78 -4.10 3.11
N GLU A 56 12.82 -3.95 4.03
CA GLU A 56 11.46 -4.45 3.82
C GLU A 56 10.74 -3.62 2.76
N THR A 57 9.90 -4.30 1.97
CA THR A 57 8.99 -3.68 1.01
C THR A 57 7.56 -3.90 1.47
N ALA A 58 6.78 -2.82 1.53
CA ALA A 58 5.39 -2.82 1.95
C ALA A 58 4.49 -2.27 0.85
N VAL A 59 3.31 -2.88 0.71
CA VAL A 59 2.23 -2.42 -0.17
C VAL A 59 1.12 -1.86 0.71
N PHE A 60 0.77 -0.61 0.52
CA PHE A 60 -0.32 0.05 1.23
C PHE A 60 -1.53 0.09 0.32
N ARG A 61 -2.61 -0.58 0.71
CA ARG A 61 -3.88 -0.58 -0.01
C ARG A 61 -4.78 0.53 0.51
N SER A 62 -5.33 1.35 -0.38
CA SER A 62 -6.26 2.43 -0.05
C SER A 62 -7.31 2.58 -1.14
N ARG A 63 -8.48 3.15 -0.81
CA ARG A 63 -9.51 3.52 -1.79
C ARG A 63 -9.36 4.93 -2.34
N TRP A 64 -8.43 5.71 -1.80
CA TRP A 64 -8.35 7.15 -2.03
C TRP A 64 -7.10 7.50 -2.85
N GLU A 65 -7.29 8.28 -3.91
CA GLU A 65 -6.18 8.79 -4.72
C GLU A 65 -5.30 9.75 -3.91
N GLU A 66 -5.90 10.48 -2.98
CA GLU A 66 -5.21 11.41 -2.10
C GLU A 66 -4.15 10.69 -1.25
N THR A 67 -4.47 9.49 -0.75
CA THR A 67 -3.53 8.66 0.01
C THR A 67 -2.30 8.32 -0.82
N HIS A 68 -2.46 8.04 -2.12
CA HIS A 68 -1.31 7.81 -3.01
C HIS A 68 -0.37 9.02 -3.04
N ARG A 69 -0.90 10.24 -3.16
CA ARG A 69 -0.09 11.47 -3.14
C ARG A 69 0.54 11.73 -1.78
N ASP A 70 -0.22 11.54 -0.71
CA ASP A 70 0.26 11.75 0.66
C ASP A 70 1.38 10.78 1.03
N LEU A 71 1.34 9.54 0.55
CA LEU A 71 2.40 8.57 0.77
C LEU A 71 3.69 8.92 0.02
N ILE A 72 3.61 9.55 -1.17
CA ILE A 72 4.80 10.10 -1.85
C ILE A 72 5.44 11.18 -0.98
N HIS A 73 4.63 12.11 -0.44
CA HIS A 73 5.12 13.14 0.46
C HIS A 73 5.70 12.56 1.75
N LEU A 74 5.06 11.53 2.32
CA LEU A 74 5.53 10.84 3.51
C LEU A 74 6.89 10.18 3.27
N CYS A 75 7.07 9.48 2.14
CA CYS A 75 8.35 8.92 1.73
C CYS A 75 9.44 9.99 1.65
N ASN A 76 9.14 11.14 1.03
CA ASN A 76 10.07 12.26 0.94
C ASN A 76 10.45 12.85 2.32
N VAL A 77 9.50 12.91 3.25
CA VAL A 77 9.74 13.43 4.61
C VAL A 77 10.57 12.44 5.44
N LEU A 78 10.30 11.14 5.31
CA LEU A 78 10.97 10.10 6.10
C LEU A 78 12.27 9.58 5.46
N GLY A 79 12.53 9.93 4.19
CA GLY A 79 13.68 9.44 3.42
C GLY A 79 13.53 7.99 2.97
N HIS A 80 12.31 7.50 2.81
CA HIS A 80 12.03 6.17 2.26
C HIS A 80 11.75 6.24 0.76
N GLU A 81 11.79 5.10 0.10
CA GLU A 81 11.64 5.03 -1.34
C GLU A 81 10.21 4.67 -1.73
N TYR A 82 9.56 5.59 -2.44
CA TYR A 82 8.39 5.25 -3.23
C TYR A 82 8.85 4.43 -4.44
N VAL A 83 8.29 3.23 -4.60
CA VAL A 83 8.65 2.32 -5.70
C VAL A 83 7.68 2.50 -6.86
N ASP A 84 6.41 2.20 -6.63
CA ASP A 84 5.36 2.34 -7.62
C ASP A 84 3.97 2.45 -6.96
N ALA A 85 2.96 2.63 -7.80
CA ALA A 85 1.57 2.46 -7.41
C ALA A 85 0.80 1.77 -8.54
N GLU A 86 -0.14 0.93 -8.15
CA GLU A 86 -1.08 0.27 -9.05
C GLU A 86 -2.53 0.66 -8.67
N PHE A 87 -3.45 0.58 -9.63
CA PHE A 87 -4.86 0.83 -9.41
C PHE A 87 -5.70 -0.20 -10.16
N ASP A 88 -6.62 -0.88 -9.47
CA ASP A 88 -7.42 -1.95 -10.05
C ASP A 88 -8.86 -1.56 -10.43
N GLY A 89 -9.19 -0.27 -10.29
CA GLY A 89 -10.54 0.24 -10.49
C GLY A 89 -11.30 0.50 -9.19
N VAL A 90 -10.83 -0.05 -8.07
CA VAL A 90 -11.42 0.13 -6.74
C VAL A 90 -10.38 0.58 -5.74
N ASP A 91 -9.27 -0.15 -5.66
CA ASP A 91 -8.21 0.08 -4.69
C ASP A 91 -6.91 0.53 -5.39
N TYR A 92 -6.20 1.43 -4.73
CA TYR A 92 -4.82 1.82 -5.00
C TYR A 92 -3.89 0.94 -4.17
N PHE A 93 -2.82 0.45 -4.77
CA PHE A 93 -1.78 -0.34 -4.12
C PHE A 93 -0.46 0.41 -4.25
N ILE A 94 -0.01 1.04 -3.15
CA ILE A 94 1.17 1.89 -3.13
C ILE A 94 2.35 1.12 -2.55
N THR A 95 3.40 0.89 -3.34
CA THR A 95 4.58 0.14 -2.92
C THR A 95 5.67 1.08 -2.40
N ILE A 96 6.14 0.82 -1.18
CA ILE A 96 7.19 1.59 -0.51
C ILE A 96 8.29 0.64 -0.03
N ARG A 97 9.55 1.00 -0.27
CA ARG A 97 10.72 0.29 0.25
C ARG A 97 11.36 1.06 1.40
N ILE A 98 11.53 0.36 2.52
CA ILE A 98 12.00 0.93 3.77
C ILE A 98 13.52 1.00 3.75
N ARG A 99 14.04 2.23 3.64
CA ARG A 99 15.47 2.52 3.74
C ARG A 99 15.96 2.46 5.19
N GLY A 100 17.14 1.87 5.40
CA GLY A 100 17.88 2.00 6.65
C GLY A 100 18.33 3.44 6.89
N GLU A 101 18.66 3.79 8.13
CA GLU A 101 18.94 5.17 8.53
C GLU A 101 20.06 5.82 7.70
N ALA A 102 21.14 5.08 7.43
CA ALA A 102 22.28 5.54 6.63
C ALA A 102 21.97 5.66 5.12
N GLU A 103 20.88 5.05 4.64
CA GLU A 103 20.48 5.00 3.22
C GLU A 103 19.25 5.86 2.91
N ARG A 104 18.81 6.68 3.88
CA ARG A 104 17.64 7.54 3.69
C ARG A 104 17.88 8.52 2.56
N LEU A 105 16.88 8.64 1.69
CA LEU A 105 16.92 9.59 0.59
C LEU A 105 16.89 11.03 1.14
N PRO A 106 17.60 11.96 0.50
CA PRO A 106 17.55 13.36 0.89
C PRO A 106 16.15 13.92 0.66
N ARG A 107 15.70 14.75 1.60
CA ARG A 107 14.41 15.44 1.48
C ARG A 107 14.45 16.43 0.31
N ARG A 108 13.42 16.38 -0.52
CA ARG A 108 13.17 17.29 -1.64
C ARG A 108 12.07 18.28 -1.29
N ASP A 109 12.00 19.38 -2.04
CA ASP A 109 10.90 20.32 -1.95
C ASP A 109 9.58 19.66 -2.40
N ALA A 110 8.52 19.85 -1.62
CA ALA A 110 7.25 19.16 -1.82
C ALA A 110 6.57 19.57 -3.14
N PHE A 111 6.72 20.83 -3.55
CA PHE A 111 6.18 21.34 -4.81
C PHE A 111 6.91 20.82 -6.05
N SER A 112 8.12 20.27 -5.86
CA SER A 112 8.95 19.70 -6.92
C SER A 112 8.85 18.17 -7.03
N LEU A 113 8.04 17.53 -6.17
CA LEU A 113 7.95 16.08 -6.14
C LEU A 113 7.17 15.57 -7.36
N PRO A 114 7.70 14.56 -8.08
CA PRO A 114 6.93 13.90 -9.11
C PRO A 114 5.79 13.10 -8.47
N HIS A 115 4.60 13.22 -9.04
CA HIS A 115 3.45 12.39 -8.72
C HIS A 115 3.15 11.47 -9.92
N PRO A 116 3.88 10.35 -10.08
CA PRO A 116 3.64 9.44 -11.19
C PRO A 116 2.23 8.86 -11.10
N ALA A 117 1.55 8.75 -12.25
CA ALA A 117 0.23 8.12 -12.30
C ALA A 117 0.33 6.63 -11.93
N PRO A 118 -0.67 6.08 -11.19
CA PRO A 118 -0.69 4.66 -10.87
C PRO A 118 -0.90 3.82 -12.13
N ARG A 119 -0.22 2.67 -12.22
CA ARG A 119 -0.40 1.73 -13.31
C ARG A 119 -1.71 0.96 -13.14
N ARG A 120 -2.53 0.90 -14.20
CA ARG A 120 -3.75 0.09 -14.17
C ARG A 120 -3.43 -1.40 -14.13
N VAL A 121 -4.10 -2.13 -13.25
CA VAL A 121 -4.01 -3.58 -13.10
C VAL A 121 -5.39 -4.20 -13.01
N ILE A 122 -5.48 -5.54 -13.11
CA ILE A 122 -6.71 -6.29 -12.90
C ILE A 122 -6.43 -7.28 -11.77
N THR A 123 -7.10 -7.10 -10.63
CA THR A 123 -7.01 -8.03 -9.50
C THR A 123 -8.04 -9.14 -9.69
N LEU A 124 -7.57 -10.38 -9.79
CA LEU A 124 -8.45 -11.56 -9.85
C LEU A 124 -8.57 -12.17 -8.45
N ASP A 125 -9.75 -12.09 -7.85
CA ASP A 125 -10.05 -12.80 -6.61
C ASP A 125 -10.33 -14.28 -6.91
N LEU A 126 -9.30 -15.11 -6.78
CA LEU A 126 -9.40 -16.56 -6.99
C LEU A 126 -10.09 -17.30 -5.83
N THR A 127 -10.34 -16.62 -4.71
CA THR A 127 -10.99 -17.21 -3.52
C THR A 127 -12.51 -17.07 -3.54
N ARG A 128 -13.04 -16.16 -4.37
CA ARG A 128 -14.45 -16.15 -4.76
C ARG A 128 -14.66 -17.23 -5.82
N GLY A 129 -15.08 -18.42 -5.37
CA GLY A 129 -15.55 -19.50 -6.24
C GLY A 129 -16.63 -19.06 -7.23
N PRO A 130 -16.95 -19.90 -8.24
CA PRO A 130 -17.50 -19.47 -9.51
C PRO A 130 -18.98 -19.09 -9.40
N ALA A 131 -19.25 -17.79 -9.31
CA ALA A 131 -20.46 -17.16 -9.85
C ALA A 131 -20.12 -16.04 -10.85
N ALA A 132 -18.86 -15.92 -11.24
CA ALA A 132 -18.44 -15.12 -12.38
C ALA A 132 -18.28 -16.09 -13.56
N GLU A 133 -19.15 -15.96 -14.55
CA GLU A 133 -19.08 -16.71 -15.79
C GLU A 133 -17.65 -16.71 -16.35
N PRO A 134 -17.15 -17.86 -16.85
CA PRO A 134 -15.85 -17.88 -17.49
C PRO A 134 -15.88 -16.97 -18.72
N LEU A 135 -15.06 -15.91 -18.71
CA LEU A 135 -14.74 -15.17 -19.93
C LEU A 135 -13.97 -16.12 -20.85
N LEU A 136 -14.69 -16.79 -21.74
CA LEU A 136 -14.07 -17.51 -22.85
C LEU A 136 -13.37 -16.48 -23.76
N PRO A 137 -12.15 -16.77 -24.25
CA PRO A 137 -11.51 -15.92 -25.24
C PRO A 137 -12.34 -15.98 -26.53
N GLY A 138 -13.03 -14.89 -26.87
CA GLY A 138 -13.85 -14.83 -28.09
C GLY A 138 -15.17 -14.07 -28.01
N GLY A 139 -15.47 -13.34 -26.92
CA GLY A 139 -16.44 -12.25 -26.92
C GLY A 139 -17.79 -12.56 -27.60
N ARG A 140 -18.57 -13.49 -27.05
CA ARG A 140 -20.01 -13.59 -27.35
C ARG A 140 -20.78 -13.86 -26.07
N THR A 141 -21.48 -12.84 -25.60
CA THR A 141 -22.51 -12.94 -24.58
C THR A 141 -23.67 -13.78 -25.13
N LEU A 142 -24.07 -14.83 -24.41
CA LEU A 142 -25.38 -15.46 -24.61
C LEU A 142 -26.39 -14.60 -23.84
N LEU A 143 -27.13 -13.77 -24.57
CA LEU A 143 -28.39 -13.22 -24.07
C LEU A 143 -29.52 -14.21 -24.41
N PRO A 144 -30.55 -14.35 -23.55
CA PRO A 144 -31.83 -14.93 -23.96
C PRO A 144 -32.57 -14.01 -24.96
#